data_AF-A0A7X2NKH8-F1
#
_entry.id   AF-A0A7X2NKH8-F1
#
_cell.length_a   1.000
_cell.length_b   1.000
_cell.length_c   1.000
_cell.angle_alpha   90.00
_cell.angle_beta   90.00
_cell.angle_gamma   90.00
#
_symmetry.space_group_name_H-M   'P 1'
#
loop_
_entity.id
_entity.type
_entity.pdbx_description
1 polymer ?
#
loop_
_entity_poly.entity_id
_entity_poly.type
_entity_poly.pdbx_seq_one_letter_code
_entity_poly.pdbx_strand_id
1 'polypeptide(L)'
;MEDVVRVGNISAVDPDAGMAQVYYPDRDSTTAPLHLFAFHSEYALPKVGDQVVVLHLSNDTSSGVILGRLWGTAEPPQAGMAGYKKVFDSNAWEELKQGRYTIHADEIILEGTGGSCTLSQLIDLEKRIERLERKE
;
A
#
# COMPACT_ATOMS: atom_id res chain seq x y z
N MET A 1 -20.12 -27.12 3.92
CA MET A 1 -19.08 -26.34 4.59
C MET A 1 -19.30 -24.91 4.10
N GLU A 2 -19.78 -24.03 4.97
CA GLU A 2 -19.95 -22.63 4.59
C GLU A 2 -18.56 -22.05 4.30
N ASP A 3 -18.42 -21.41 3.14
CA ASP A 3 -17.15 -20.90 2.67
C ASP A 3 -16.81 -19.61 3.43
N VAL A 4 -16.31 -19.77 4.65
CA VAL A 4 -15.92 -18.69 5.57
C VAL A 4 -14.74 -17.88 5.01
N VAL A 5 -13.92 -18.47 4.14
CA VAL A 5 -12.74 -17.82 3.55
C VAL A 5 -12.72 -18.09 2.04
N ARG A 6 -12.52 -17.05 1.23
CA ARG A 6 -12.38 -17.15 -0.23
C ARG A 6 -11.28 -16.28 -0.79
N VAL A 7 -10.82 -16.63 -1.99
CA VAL A 7 -9.96 -15.80 -2.82
C VAL A 7 -10.75 -15.32 -4.04
N GLY A 8 -10.65 -14.04 -4.36
CA GLY A 8 -11.28 -13.45 -5.55
C GLY A 8 -10.48 -12.25 -6.05
N ASN A 9 -10.98 -11.61 -7.10
CA ASN A 9 -10.35 -10.44 -7.70
C ASN A 9 -11.22 -9.20 -7.49
N ILE A 10 -10.61 -8.05 -7.20
CA ILE A 10 -11.36 -6.80 -7.03
C ILE A 10 -12.01 -6.41 -8.36
N SER A 11 -13.34 -6.24 -8.35
CA SER A 11 -14.12 -5.81 -9.52
C SER A 11 -14.36 -4.30 -9.53
N ALA A 12 -14.57 -3.70 -8.35
CA ALA A 12 -14.81 -2.27 -8.18
C ALA A 12 -14.37 -1.84 -6.78
N VAL A 13 -14.00 -0.56 -6.65
CA VAL A 13 -13.57 0.04 -5.38
C VAL A 13 -14.34 1.34 -5.19
N ASP A 14 -14.87 1.55 -3.99
CA ASP A 14 -15.48 2.79 -3.52
C ASP A 14 -14.53 3.43 -2.47
N PRO A 15 -13.72 4.42 -2.88
CA PRO A 15 -12.76 5.07 -2.00
C PRO A 15 -13.41 5.83 -0.85
N ASP A 16 -14.56 6.46 -1.10
CA ASP A 16 -15.25 7.31 -0.13
C ASP A 16 -15.89 6.49 0.98
N ALA A 17 -16.40 5.31 0.65
CA ALA A 17 -16.99 4.37 1.60
C ALA A 17 -15.98 3.40 2.24
N GLY A 18 -14.75 3.30 1.71
CA GLY A 18 -13.77 2.29 2.13
C GLY A 18 -14.24 0.86 1.86
N MET A 19 -14.96 0.66 0.76
CA MET A 19 -15.57 -0.62 0.37
C MET A 19 -15.08 -1.07 -1.00
N ALA A 20 -15.15 -2.37 -1.27
CA ALA A 20 -14.88 -2.91 -2.59
C ALA A 20 -15.76 -4.12 -2.91
N GLN A 21 -15.95 -4.37 -4.20
CA GLN A 21 -16.63 -5.55 -4.72
C GLN A 21 -15.60 -6.55 -5.21
N VAL A 22 -15.86 -7.84 -4.98
CA VAL A 22 -14.97 -8.93 -5.36
C VAL A 22 -15.69 -9.86 -6.34
N TYR A 23 -15.06 -10.13 -7.48
CA TYR A 23 -15.47 -11.16 -8.41
C TYR A 23 -14.83 -12.50 -8.03
N TYR A 24 -15.65 -13.53 -7.96
CA TYR A 24 -15.27 -14.91 -7.66
C TYR A 24 -15.33 -15.75 -8.94
N PRO A 25 -14.17 -16.07 -9.56
CA PRO A 25 -14.14 -16.85 -10.80
C PRO A 25 -14.70 -18.27 -10.66
N ASP A 26 -14.62 -18.85 -9.46
CA ASP A 26 -15.16 -20.18 -9.14
C ASP A 26 -16.70 -20.22 -9.14
N ARG A 27 -17.35 -19.06 -8.99
CA ARG A 27 -18.81 -18.92 -8.89
C ARG A 27 -19.44 -18.07 -9.98
N ASP A 28 -18.61 -17.49 -10.85
CA ASP A 28 -19.02 -16.49 -11.84
C ASP A 28 -19.95 -15.41 -11.24
N SER A 29 -19.58 -14.92 -10.05
CA SER A 29 -20.43 -14.02 -9.26
C SER A 29 -19.61 -12.88 -8.65
N THR A 30 -20.21 -11.70 -8.57
CA THR A 30 -19.64 -10.52 -7.90
C THR A 30 -20.37 -10.29 -6.58
N THR A 31 -19.62 -9.96 -5.53
CA THR A 31 -20.19 -9.64 -4.22
C THR A 31 -20.92 -8.29 -4.23
N ALA A 32 -21.79 -8.10 -3.24
CA ALA A 32 -22.12 -6.75 -2.78
C ALA A 32 -20.85 -6.01 -2.29
N PRO A 33 -20.89 -4.68 -2.11
CA PRO A 33 -19.78 -3.94 -1.50
C PRO A 33 -19.43 -4.49 -0.12
N LEU A 34 -18.17 -4.85 0.10
CA LEU A 34 -17.62 -5.38 1.35
C LEU A 34 -16.61 -4.40 1.94
N HIS A 35 -16.47 -4.40 3.26
CA HIS A 35 -15.51 -3.53 3.95
C HIS A 35 -14.07 -3.94 3.69
N LEU A 36 -13.20 -2.95 3.47
CA LEU A 36 -11.76 -3.16 3.43
C LEU A 36 -11.19 -3.22 4.85
N PHE A 37 -10.25 -4.14 5.08
CA PHE A 37 -9.54 -4.22 6.35
C PHE A 37 -8.56 -3.06 6.50
N ALA A 38 -8.80 -2.20 7.50
CA ALA A 38 -7.91 -1.10 7.84
C ALA A 38 -6.77 -1.59 8.75
N PHE A 39 -5.66 -2.04 8.17
CA PHE A 39 -4.49 -2.51 8.92
C PHE A 39 -3.82 -1.34 9.66
N HIS A 40 -4.14 -1.18 10.95
CA HIS A 40 -3.62 -0.10 11.80
C HIS A 40 -3.92 1.31 11.25
N SER A 41 -5.12 1.49 10.67
CA SER A 41 -5.55 2.73 10.00
C SER A 41 -4.72 3.13 8.78
N GLU A 42 -3.99 2.18 8.18
CA GLU A 42 -3.34 2.41 6.90
C GLU A 42 -4.39 2.51 5.78
N TYR A 43 -4.38 3.63 5.06
CA TYR A 43 -5.22 3.82 3.89
C TYR A 43 -4.47 3.39 2.62
N ALA A 44 -4.60 2.10 2.30
CA ALA A 44 -4.04 1.50 1.09
C ALA A 44 -5.13 0.68 0.39
N LEU A 45 -5.81 1.32 -0.56
CA LEU A 45 -6.86 0.67 -1.34
C LEU A 45 -6.26 -0.34 -2.34
N PRO A 46 -6.86 -1.53 -2.49
CA PRO A 46 -6.51 -2.41 -3.58
C PRO A 46 -6.97 -1.82 -4.92
N LYS A 47 -6.38 -2.28 -6.02
CA LYS A 47 -6.74 -1.88 -7.39
C LYS A 47 -7.70 -2.88 -8.00
N VAL A 48 -8.47 -2.44 -8.99
CA VAL A 48 -9.29 -3.35 -9.81
C VAL A 48 -8.39 -4.38 -10.47
N GLY A 49 -8.75 -5.65 -10.35
CA GLY A 49 -7.96 -6.79 -10.80
C GLY A 49 -7.04 -7.40 -9.73
N ASP A 50 -6.81 -6.73 -8.59
CA ASP A 50 -5.98 -7.28 -7.52
C ASP A 50 -6.64 -8.53 -6.92
N GLN A 51 -5.83 -9.57 -6.71
CA GLN A 51 -6.26 -10.77 -6.01
C GLN A 51 -6.26 -10.53 -4.50
N VAL A 52 -7.39 -10.83 -3.86
CA VAL A 52 -7.64 -10.58 -2.44
C VAL A 52 -8.25 -11.78 -1.74
N VAL A 53 -8.08 -11.84 -0.41
CA VAL A 53 -8.79 -12.79 0.45
C VAL A 53 -9.99 -12.09 1.08
N VAL A 54 -11.13 -12.76 1.06
CA VAL A 54 -12.35 -12.32 1.72
C VAL A 54 -12.68 -13.28 2.85
N LEU A 55 -12.86 -12.72 4.05
CA LEU A 55 -13.42 -13.41 5.20
C LEU A 55 -14.92 -13.10 5.25
N HIS A 56 -15.76 -14.12 5.08
CA HIS A 56 -17.20 -14.03 5.22
C HIS A 56 -17.59 -14.29 6.67
N LEU A 57 -18.53 -13.52 7.20
CA LEU A 57 -19.06 -13.76 8.53
C LEU A 57 -19.99 -14.98 8.49
N SER A 58 -19.84 -15.89 9.44
CA SER A 58 -20.59 -17.16 9.49
C SER A 58 -22.08 -17.00 9.74
N ASN A 59 -22.54 -15.81 10.14
CA ASN A 59 -23.95 -15.49 10.31
C ASN A 59 -24.62 -14.96 9.03
N ASP A 60 -23.83 -14.49 8.05
CA ASP A 60 -24.32 -13.94 6.80
C ASP A 60 -23.19 -13.85 5.76
N THR A 61 -23.32 -14.59 4.65
CA THR A 61 -22.38 -14.52 3.52
C THR A 61 -22.43 -13.20 2.74
N SER A 62 -23.38 -12.32 3.03
CA SER A 62 -23.45 -10.98 2.46
C SER A 62 -22.60 -9.96 3.23
N SER A 63 -22.09 -10.34 4.40
CA SER A 63 -21.23 -9.52 5.24
C SER A 63 -19.84 -10.14 5.33
N GLY A 64 -18.81 -9.35 5.05
CA GLY A 64 -17.44 -9.83 5.04
C GLY A 64 -16.40 -8.71 5.01
N VAL A 65 -15.16 -9.09 5.24
CA VAL A 65 -14.01 -8.19 5.27
C VAL A 65 -12.97 -8.66 4.28
N ILE A 66 -12.49 -7.74 3.44
CA ILE A 66 -11.41 -7.97 2.49
C ILE A 66 -10.09 -7.72 3.21
N LEU A 67 -9.24 -8.75 3.33
CA LEU A 67 -7.97 -8.70 4.06
C LEU A 67 -6.81 -8.05 3.28
N GLY A 68 -7.09 -7.54 2.08
CA GLY A 68 -6.10 -6.88 1.22
C GLY A 68 -5.49 -7.81 0.17
N ARG A 69 -4.47 -7.27 -0.51
CA ARG A 69 -3.81 -7.89 -1.68
C ARG A 69 -2.86 -9.01 -1.28
N LEU A 70 -2.90 -10.12 -2.01
CA LEU A 70 -1.93 -11.21 -1.89
C LEU A 70 -0.81 -11.11 -2.93
N TRP A 71 0.39 -11.51 -2.54
CA TRP A 71 1.43 -11.85 -3.51
C TRP A 71 1.08 -13.16 -4.20
N GLY A 72 1.20 -13.21 -5.52
CA GLY A 72 0.80 -14.35 -6.34
C GLY A 72 1.80 -14.65 -7.44
N THR A 73 1.47 -15.56 -8.34
CA THR A 73 2.33 -15.89 -9.49
C THR A 73 2.46 -14.73 -10.50
N ALA A 74 1.41 -13.91 -10.63
CA ALA A 74 1.41 -12.73 -11.49
C ALA A 74 2.17 -11.55 -10.88
N GLU A 75 2.19 -11.44 -9.55
CA GLU A 75 2.94 -10.44 -8.81
C GLU A 75 3.68 -11.15 -7.66
N PRO A 76 4.83 -11.78 -7.96
CA PRO A 76 5.61 -12.47 -6.95
C PRO A 76 6.22 -11.44 -5.98
N PRO A 77 6.46 -11.83 -4.72
CA PRO A 77 7.25 -11.00 -3.84
C PRO A 77 8.63 -10.78 -4.49
N GLN A 78 9.22 -9.59 -4.34
CA GLN A 78 10.52 -9.29 -4.94
C GLN A 78 11.56 -10.34 -4.50
N ALA A 79 12.06 -11.11 -5.47
CA ALA A 79 12.96 -12.23 -5.21
C ALA A 79 14.26 -11.74 -4.55
N GLY A 80 14.69 -12.41 -3.48
CA GLY A 80 15.94 -12.10 -2.79
C GLY A 80 15.86 -10.95 -1.78
N MET A 81 14.66 -10.49 -1.42
CA MET A 81 14.51 -9.51 -0.34
C MET A 81 14.82 -10.11 1.03
N ALA A 82 16.00 -9.78 1.56
CA ALA A 82 16.27 -9.85 2.98
C ALA A 82 16.10 -8.43 3.55
N GLY A 83 14.92 -8.11 4.09
CA GLY A 83 14.64 -6.79 4.67
C GLY A 83 13.17 -6.38 4.57
N TYR A 84 12.91 -5.11 4.88
CA TYR A 84 11.60 -4.47 4.73
C TYR A 84 11.61 -3.62 3.46
N LYS A 85 10.56 -3.74 2.63
CA LYS A 85 10.29 -2.78 1.56
C LYS A 85 8.78 -2.60 1.41
N LYS A 86 8.37 -1.35 1.29
CA LYS A 86 7.01 -0.97 0.96
C LYS A 86 7.05 -0.11 -0.30
N VAL A 87 6.28 -0.53 -1.30
CA VAL A 87 6.22 0.11 -2.62
C VAL A 87 4.85 0.76 -2.73
N PHE A 88 4.83 2.08 -2.90
CA PHE A 88 3.61 2.85 -3.08
C PHE A 88 3.25 2.95 -4.57
N ASP A 89 4.25 3.22 -5.41
CA ASP A 89 4.14 3.19 -6.87
C ASP A 89 5.50 2.85 -7.53
N SER A 90 5.63 3.06 -8.84
CA SER A 90 6.87 2.78 -9.58
C SER A 90 8.08 3.61 -9.16
N ASN A 91 7.88 4.80 -8.58
CA ASN A 91 8.93 5.75 -8.20
C ASN A 91 8.81 6.25 -6.75
N ALA A 92 7.91 5.68 -5.95
CA ALA A 92 7.73 6.00 -4.54
C ALA A 92 7.79 4.72 -3.69
N TRP A 93 8.77 4.63 -2.79
CA TRP A 93 9.00 3.45 -1.96
C TRP A 93 9.81 3.78 -0.70
N GLU A 94 9.73 2.89 0.28
CA GLU A 94 10.58 2.87 1.47
C GLU A 94 11.23 1.49 1.64
N GLU A 95 12.51 1.46 2.01
CA GLU A 95 13.30 0.23 2.13
C GLU A 95 14.20 0.27 3.36
N LEU A 96 14.25 -0.82 4.14
CA LEU A 96 15.26 -1.08 5.15
C LEU A 96 16.18 -2.19 4.66
N LYS A 97 17.43 -1.84 4.35
CA LYS A 97 18.45 -2.76 3.86
C LYS A 97 19.75 -2.53 4.60
N GLN A 98 20.28 -3.59 5.23
CA GLN A 98 21.57 -3.56 5.94
C GLN A 98 21.68 -2.40 6.96
N GLY A 99 20.60 -2.11 7.71
CA GLY A 99 20.54 -1.04 8.71
C GLY A 99 20.35 0.37 8.15
N ARG A 100 20.26 0.54 6.82
CA ARG A 100 19.92 1.81 6.17
C ARG A 100 18.43 1.84 5.85
N TYR A 101 17.73 2.84 6.37
CA TYR A 101 16.37 3.17 5.96
C TYR A 101 16.42 4.23 4.86
N THR A 102 15.72 3.99 3.75
CA THR A 102 15.67 4.91 2.61
C THR A 102 14.22 5.14 2.23
N ILE A 103 13.85 6.42 2.13
CA ILE A 103 12.58 6.89 1.58
C ILE A 103 12.92 7.53 0.24
N HIS A 104 12.24 7.13 -0.84
CA HIS A 104 12.46 7.62 -2.19
C HIS A 104 11.13 8.01 -2.83
N ALA A 105 11.08 9.18 -3.44
CA ALA A 105 9.96 9.73 -4.20
C ALA A 105 10.45 10.88 -5.09
N ASP A 106 9.62 11.35 -6.03
CA ASP A 106 9.91 12.55 -6.84
C ASP A 106 10.08 13.81 -5.99
N GLU A 107 9.26 13.95 -4.94
CA GLU A 107 9.38 15.00 -3.94
C GLU A 107 9.12 14.41 -2.55
N ILE A 108 9.94 14.79 -1.58
CA ILE A 108 9.78 14.40 -0.17
C ILE A 108 9.63 15.68 0.65
N ILE A 109 8.50 15.80 1.35
CA ILE A 109 8.14 16.93 2.21
C ILE A 109 8.13 16.43 3.67
N LEU A 110 8.80 17.18 4.55
CA LEU A 110 8.72 17.02 6.00
C LEU A 110 7.95 18.22 6.53
N GLU A 111 6.78 18.00 7.11
CA GLU A 111 5.88 19.04 7.58
C GLU A 111 5.48 18.85 9.05
N GLY A 112 5.37 19.95 9.77
CA GLY A 112 4.79 20.00 11.11
C GLY A 112 4.17 21.37 11.38
N THR A 113 3.62 21.55 12.58
CA THR A 113 2.93 22.80 12.96
C THR A 113 3.82 24.05 12.90
N GLY A 114 5.15 23.87 13.01
CA GLY A 114 6.13 24.96 12.93
C GLY A 114 6.62 25.28 11.52
N GLY A 115 6.16 24.56 10.50
CA GLY A 115 6.55 24.75 9.10
C GLY A 115 6.86 23.44 8.37
N SER A 116 7.27 23.58 7.12
CA SER A 116 7.64 22.46 6.26
C SER A 116 8.97 22.73 5.56
N CYS A 117 9.66 21.65 5.19
CA CYS A 117 10.80 21.68 4.29
C CYS A 117 10.77 20.50 3.32
N THR A 118 11.40 20.67 2.16
CA THR A 118 11.57 19.59 1.19
C THR A 118 12.98 19.02 1.24
N LEU A 119 13.14 17.76 0.84
CA LEU A 119 14.47 17.17 0.70
C LEU A 119 15.36 17.98 -0.26
N SER A 120 14.81 18.53 -1.35
CA SER A 120 15.52 19.40 -2.28
C SER A 120 16.07 20.66 -1.60
N GLN A 121 15.30 21.29 -0.70
CA GLN A 121 15.77 22.43 0.08
C GLN A 121 16.91 22.04 1.02
N LEU A 122 16.83 20.89 1.68
CA LEU A 122 17.91 20.40 2.54
C LEU A 122 19.20 20.14 1.75
N ILE A 123 19.09 19.51 0.57
CA ILE A 123 20.22 19.25 -0.33
C ILE A 123 20.85 20.58 -0.81
N ASP A 124 20.03 21.58 -1.14
CA ASP A 124 20.54 22.87 -1.59
C ASP A 124 21.19 23.68 -0.46
N LEU A 125 20.73 23.52 0.79
CA LEU A 125 21.39 24.05 1.98
C LEU A 125 22.76 23.39 2.20
N GLU A 126 22.85 22.07 2.09
CA GLU A 126 24.12 21.32 2.18
C GLU A 126 25.13 21.83 1.13
N LYS A 127 24.72 21.90 -0.15
CA LYS A 127 25.56 22.46 -1.23
C LYS A 127 26.00 23.90 -0.94
N ARG A 128 25.16 24.70 -0.29
CA ARG A 128 25.50 26.08 0.06
C ARG A 128 26.54 26.14 1.17
N ILE A 129 26.42 25.30 2.19
CA ILE A 129 27.39 25.20 3.30
C ILE A 129 28.76 24.77 2.77
N GLU A 130 28.83 23.71 1.95
CA GLU A 130 30.10 23.25 1.34
C GLU A 130 30.80 24.32 0.48
N ARG A 131 30.03 25.24 -0.13
CA ARG A 131 30.60 26.36 -0.90
C ARG A 131 31.17 27.45 0.00
N LEU A 132 30.64 27.61 1.21
CA LEU A 132 31.13 28.58 2.18
C LEU A 132 32.38 28.05 2.87
N GLU A 133 32.37 26.80 3.30
CA GLU A 133 33.53 26.15 3.95
C GLU A 133 34.76 26.04 3.04
N ARG A 134 34.57 26.00 1.71
CA ARG A 134 35.68 26.04 0.73
C ARG A 134 36.28 27.43 0.50
N LYS A 135 35.65 28.49 1.00
CA LYS A 135 36.11 29.88 0.83
C LYS A 135 36.89 30.40 2.04
N GLU A 136 36.95 29.63 3.12
CA GLU A 136 37.81 29.84 4.29
C GLU A 136 39.06 28.95 4.19
#